data_AF-A0A534G022-F1
#
_entry.id   AF-A0A534G022-F1
#
_cell.length_a   1.000
_cell.length_b   1.000
_cell.length_c   1.000
_cell.angle_alpha   90.00
_cell.angle_beta   90.00
_cell.angle_gamma   90.00
#
_symmetry.space_group_name_H-M   'P 1'
#
loop_
_entity.id
_entity.type
_entity.pdbx_description
1 polymer ?
#
loop_
_entity_poly.entity_id
_entity_poly.type
_entity_poly.pdbx_seq_one_letter_code
_entity_poly.pdbx_strand_id
1 'polypeptide(L)'
;MSASIRQLEDLLVRELGRVVIGAHTSVRALTVALVARGHVLVQGVPGLGKTLLAKALACALGGEFKRIQGTADLMPSDIIGVHVFDEAQRAFVFRPGPLFADVVLVDEINRAGPKTQSALLEAMEERQVSVERAAWQLPADFLVIATQNPREFEGTYPLPESQLDRFMLRIDMDYPAREAEADILARYGGVLAAGQEALGQITVLGRALIGEARAEVEKIHVAGALLSYVLDLAHASREHARLTLGLSTRGALALLKAGRIAAGLRGGDFVTPDDIKEVAVSVMAHRLVLTPEAALEGVTDLDVVQGLLSETPVPR
;
A
#
# COMPACT_ATOMS: atom_id res chain seq x y z
N MET A 1 19.36 17.13 5.68
CA MET A 1 20.01 15.91 6.18
C MET A 1 18.96 14.82 6.35
N SER A 2 18.70 14.03 5.30
CA SER A 2 17.73 12.93 5.33
C SER A 2 18.45 11.57 5.38
N ALA A 3 19.01 11.21 6.52
CA ALA A 3 19.88 10.03 6.63
C ALA A 3 19.08 8.76 6.96
N SER A 4 18.12 8.86 7.87
CA SER A 4 17.41 7.70 8.43
C SER A 4 16.46 7.09 7.41
N ILE A 5 15.74 7.92 6.65
CA ILE A 5 14.81 7.42 5.63
C ILE A 5 15.53 6.76 4.45
N ARG A 6 16.66 7.33 4.00
CA ARG A 6 17.46 6.71 2.93
C ARG A 6 18.10 5.41 3.40
N GLN A 7 18.62 5.39 4.63
CA GLN A 7 19.10 4.15 5.23
C GLN A 7 17.99 3.09 5.31
N LEU A 8 16.76 3.47 5.66
CA LEU A 8 15.61 2.57 5.66
C LEU A 8 15.32 2.02 4.25
N GLU A 9 15.27 2.88 3.23
CA GLU A 9 15.06 2.47 1.84
C GLU A 9 16.16 1.53 1.36
N ASP A 10 17.43 1.87 1.57
CA ASP A 10 18.58 1.07 1.16
C ASP A 10 18.55 -0.33 1.79
N LEU A 11 18.20 -0.42 3.07
CA LEU A 11 18.07 -1.69 3.76
C LEU A 11 16.88 -2.48 3.22
N LEU A 12 15.72 -1.85 3.00
CA LEU A 12 14.55 -2.53 2.43
C LEU A 12 14.85 -3.02 1.01
N VAL A 13 15.45 -2.19 0.14
CA VAL A 13 15.85 -2.57 -1.21
C VAL A 13 16.82 -3.75 -1.17
N ARG A 14 17.81 -3.72 -0.28
CA ARG A 14 18.78 -4.80 -0.13
C ARG A 14 18.13 -6.09 0.35
N GLU A 15 17.34 -6.06 1.42
CA GLU A 15 16.77 -7.26 2.02
C GLU A 15 15.61 -7.83 1.18
N LEU A 16 14.73 -6.98 0.63
CA LEU A 16 13.62 -7.44 -0.22
C LEU A 16 14.12 -7.82 -1.62
N GLY A 17 15.15 -7.16 -2.15
CA GLY A 17 15.80 -7.53 -3.41
C GLY A 17 16.49 -8.89 -3.38
N ARG A 18 16.86 -9.38 -2.19
CA ARG A 18 17.30 -10.78 -2.02
C ARG A 18 16.17 -11.77 -2.27
N VAL A 19 14.91 -11.36 -2.30
CA VAL A 19 13.79 -12.29 -2.41
C VAL A 19 12.95 -12.00 -3.66
N VAL A 20 12.77 -10.74 -4.02
CA VAL A 20 11.95 -10.34 -5.16
C VAL A 20 12.81 -9.59 -6.18
N ILE A 21 12.85 -10.12 -7.40
CA ILE A 21 13.65 -9.58 -8.50
C ILE A 21 12.86 -8.46 -9.19
N GLY A 22 13.52 -7.35 -9.52
CA GLY A 22 12.90 -6.24 -10.27
C GLY A 22 11.89 -5.39 -9.48
N ALA A 23 11.81 -5.55 -8.15
CA ALA A 23 10.79 -4.90 -7.32
C ALA A 23 11.16 -3.49 -6.81
N HIS A 24 12.13 -2.78 -7.41
CA HIS A 24 12.59 -1.49 -6.88
C HIS A 24 11.47 -0.46 -6.69
N THR A 25 10.60 -0.31 -7.70
CA THR A 25 9.44 0.59 -7.63
C THR A 25 8.45 0.16 -6.54
N SER A 26 8.18 -1.15 -6.43
CA SER A 26 7.31 -1.69 -5.38
C SER A 26 7.88 -1.51 -3.98
N VAL A 27 9.18 -1.72 -3.81
CA VAL A 27 9.87 -1.51 -2.52
C VAL A 27 9.83 -0.04 -2.13
N ARG A 28 10.08 0.86 -3.08
CA ARG A 28 9.99 2.31 -2.82
C ARG A 28 8.57 2.72 -2.41
N ALA A 29 7.54 2.24 -3.10
CA ALA A 29 6.15 2.47 -2.72
C ALA A 29 5.80 1.88 -1.33
N LEU A 30 6.31 0.70 -1.00
CA LEU A 30 6.16 0.10 0.34
C LEU A 30 6.87 0.90 1.41
N THR A 31 8.06 1.44 1.15
CA THR A 31 8.77 2.36 2.05
C THR A 31 7.93 3.61 2.29
N VAL A 32 7.37 4.20 1.23
CA VAL A 32 6.47 5.36 1.35
C VAL A 32 5.26 5.01 2.21
N ALA A 33 4.59 3.88 1.97
CA ALA A 33 3.44 3.46 2.75
C ALA A 33 3.80 3.22 4.24
N LEU A 34 4.91 2.55 4.51
CA LEU A 34 5.36 2.24 5.87
C LEU A 34 5.65 3.51 6.69
N VAL A 35 6.38 4.46 6.10
CA VAL A 35 6.69 5.74 6.74
C VAL A 35 5.42 6.58 6.91
N ALA A 36 4.58 6.64 5.86
CA ALA A 36 3.33 7.39 5.89
C ALA A 36 2.26 6.81 6.81
N ARG A 37 2.45 5.58 7.29
CA ARG A 37 1.38 4.79 7.94
C ARG A 37 0.17 4.64 6.99
N GLY A 38 0.44 4.47 5.71
CA GLY A 38 -0.55 4.19 4.68
C GLY A 38 -0.68 2.69 4.39
N HIS A 39 -1.71 2.35 3.63
CA HIS A 39 -1.95 0.99 3.13
C HIS A 39 -1.82 0.94 1.62
N VAL A 40 -1.50 -0.24 1.07
CA VAL A 40 -1.17 -0.42 -0.34
C VAL A 40 -2.19 -1.32 -1.01
N LEU A 41 -2.67 -0.88 -2.17
CA LEU A 41 -3.44 -1.67 -3.10
C LEU A 41 -2.50 -2.15 -4.22
N VAL A 42 -2.48 -3.45 -4.48
CA VAL A 42 -1.68 -4.06 -5.54
C VAL A 42 -2.62 -4.56 -6.63
N GLN A 43 -2.56 -3.95 -7.80
CA GLN A 43 -3.24 -4.42 -8.99
C GLN A 43 -2.26 -5.21 -9.85
N GLY A 44 -2.67 -6.35 -10.39
CA GLY A 44 -1.82 -7.13 -11.27
C GLY A 44 -2.16 -8.61 -11.28
N VAL A 45 -1.51 -9.35 -12.17
CA VAL A 45 -1.76 -10.79 -12.34
C VAL A 45 -1.30 -11.63 -11.15
N PRO A 46 -1.87 -12.83 -10.94
CA PRO A 46 -1.38 -13.79 -9.95
C PRO A 46 0.06 -14.23 -10.25
N GLY A 47 0.76 -14.71 -9.22
CA GLY A 47 2.08 -15.36 -9.39
C GLY A 47 3.30 -14.44 -9.38
N LEU A 48 3.14 -13.12 -9.31
CA LEU A 48 4.26 -12.15 -9.34
C LEU A 48 4.98 -11.95 -7.99
N GLY A 49 4.99 -12.96 -7.11
CA GLY A 49 5.72 -12.89 -5.84
C GLY A 49 5.17 -11.90 -4.80
N LYS A 50 3.92 -11.41 -4.94
CA LYS A 50 3.26 -10.50 -3.98
C LYS A 50 3.30 -11.03 -2.54
N THR A 51 2.98 -12.31 -2.37
CA THR A 51 3.03 -12.99 -1.06
C THR A 51 4.45 -13.05 -0.49
N LEU A 52 5.43 -13.23 -1.36
CA LEU A 52 6.82 -13.31 -0.97
C LEU A 52 7.36 -11.93 -0.57
N LEU A 53 6.97 -10.87 -1.29
CA LEU A 53 7.27 -9.48 -0.96
C LEU A 53 6.70 -9.09 0.42
N ALA A 54 5.43 -9.40 0.67
CA ALA A 54 4.78 -9.09 1.95
C ALA A 54 5.40 -9.85 3.13
N LYS A 55 5.75 -11.14 2.93
CA LYS A 55 6.48 -11.93 3.94
C LYS A 55 7.88 -11.37 4.20
N ALA A 56 8.62 -11.04 3.15
CA ALA A 56 9.96 -10.48 3.27
C ALA A 56 9.93 -9.14 4.02
N LEU A 57 8.93 -8.29 3.75
CA LEU A 57 8.73 -7.06 4.49
C LEU A 57 8.47 -7.33 5.98
N ALA A 58 7.57 -8.25 6.33
CA ALA A 58 7.31 -8.57 7.73
C ALA A 58 8.56 -9.09 8.46
N CYS A 59 9.34 -9.97 7.82
CA CYS A 59 10.62 -10.45 8.33
C CYS A 59 11.61 -9.30 8.52
N ALA A 60 11.71 -8.38 7.56
CA ALA A 60 12.56 -7.19 7.67
C ALA A 60 12.11 -6.29 8.82
N LEU A 61 10.81 -6.20 9.14
CA LEU A 61 10.32 -5.44 10.30
C LEU A 61 10.52 -6.16 11.64
N GLY A 62 10.93 -7.44 11.63
CA GLY A 62 10.92 -8.30 12.81
C GLY A 62 9.51 -8.48 13.38
N GLY A 63 8.51 -8.40 12.49
CA GLY A 63 7.10 -8.41 12.83
C GLY A 63 6.40 -9.70 12.40
N GLU A 64 5.12 -9.80 12.75
CA GLU A 64 4.29 -10.92 12.32
C GLU A 64 3.72 -10.68 10.91
N PHE A 65 3.67 -11.76 10.12
CA PHE A 65 2.99 -11.79 8.82
C PHE A 65 1.71 -12.62 8.93
N LYS A 66 0.61 -12.10 8.37
CA LYS A 66 -0.61 -12.88 8.14
C LYS A 66 -1.11 -12.71 6.72
N ARG A 67 -1.63 -13.81 6.18
CA ARG A 67 -2.33 -13.82 4.89
C ARG A 67 -3.81 -14.09 5.12
N ILE A 68 -4.64 -13.28 4.51
CA ILE A 68 -6.09 -13.42 4.45
C ILE A 68 -6.44 -13.65 2.98
N GLN A 69 -7.15 -14.73 2.68
CA GLN A 69 -7.69 -14.96 1.34
C GLN A 69 -9.09 -14.38 1.28
N GLY A 70 -9.36 -13.50 0.32
CA GLY A 70 -10.71 -13.01 0.05
C GLY A 70 -11.57 -14.13 -0.50
N THR A 71 -12.67 -14.40 0.19
CA THR A 71 -13.70 -15.36 -0.22
C THR A 71 -15.07 -14.83 0.19
N ALA A 72 -16.13 -15.27 -0.49
CA ALA A 72 -17.49 -14.78 -0.24
C ALA A 72 -18.00 -15.13 1.17
N ASP A 73 -17.45 -16.18 1.78
CA ASP A 73 -17.77 -16.66 3.13
C ASP A 73 -16.87 -16.06 4.22
N LEU A 74 -15.82 -15.30 3.88
CA LEU A 74 -14.94 -14.66 4.85
C LEU A 74 -15.74 -13.67 5.69
N MET A 75 -15.77 -13.86 7.01
CA MET A 75 -16.53 -13.03 7.94
C MET A 75 -15.65 -11.96 8.61
N PRO A 76 -16.23 -10.84 9.09
CA PRO A 76 -15.49 -9.85 9.88
C PRO A 76 -14.79 -10.44 11.11
N SER A 77 -15.42 -11.42 11.76
CA SER A 77 -14.85 -12.13 12.91
C SER A 77 -13.58 -12.91 12.57
N ASP A 78 -13.46 -13.41 11.34
CA ASP A 78 -12.29 -14.20 10.91
C ASP A 78 -11.04 -13.33 10.75
N ILE A 79 -11.24 -12.03 10.48
CA ILE A 79 -10.15 -11.07 10.32
C ILE A 79 -9.85 -10.31 11.63
N ILE A 80 -10.88 -9.96 12.40
CA ILE A 80 -10.75 -9.23 13.67
C ILE A 80 -10.33 -10.17 14.80
N GLY A 81 -10.93 -11.34 14.90
CA GLY A 81 -10.82 -12.23 16.06
C GLY A 81 -12.15 -12.45 16.77
N VAL A 82 -12.14 -13.40 17.71
CA VAL A 82 -13.35 -13.84 18.43
C VAL A 82 -13.06 -14.06 19.90
N HIS A 83 -14.08 -13.94 20.74
CA HIS A 83 -14.00 -14.42 22.11
C HIS A 83 -14.27 -15.93 22.15
N VAL A 84 -13.32 -16.66 22.72
CA VAL A 84 -13.43 -18.11 22.92
C VAL A 84 -13.46 -18.39 24.41
N PHE A 85 -14.34 -19.28 24.85
CA PHE A 85 -14.37 -19.72 26.24
C PHE A 85 -13.10 -20.53 26.55
N ASP A 86 -12.29 -20.03 27.47
CA ASP A 86 -11.08 -20.71 27.95
C ASP A 86 -11.44 -21.51 29.22
N GLU A 87 -11.39 -22.83 29.14
CA GLU A 87 -11.79 -23.72 30.24
C GLU A 87 -10.91 -23.56 31.48
N ALA A 88 -9.63 -23.23 31.31
CA ALA A 88 -8.70 -23.06 32.43
C ALA A 88 -8.99 -21.76 33.19
N GLN A 89 -9.33 -20.69 32.46
CA GLN A 89 -9.66 -19.39 33.06
C GLN A 89 -11.15 -19.27 33.44
N ARG A 90 -12.00 -20.18 32.95
CA ARG A 90 -13.47 -20.12 33.04
C ARG A 90 -14.02 -18.77 32.59
N ALA A 91 -13.42 -18.21 31.55
CA ALA A 91 -13.72 -16.88 31.05
C ALA A 91 -13.70 -16.86 29.51
N PHE A 92 -14.43 -15.92 28.91
CA PHE A 92 -14.31 -15.63 27.49
C PHE A 92 -13.06 -14.78 27.26
N VAL A 93 -12.08 -15.31 26.53
CA VAL A 93 -10.81 -14.66 26.23
C VAL A 93 -10.78 -14.27 24.76
N PHE A 94 -10.38 -13.03 24.49
CA PHE A 94 -10.22 -12.55 23.13
C PHE A 94 -9.07 -13.28 22.44
N ARG A 95 -9.35 -13.92 21.32
CA ARG A 95 -8.36 -14.51 20.43
C ARG A 95 -8.19 -13.59 19.22
N PRO A 96 -7.07 -12.86 19.12
CA PRO A 96 -6.86 -11.88 18.06
C PRO A 96 -6.81 -12.57 16.70
N GLY A 97 -7.46 -11.94 15.72
CA GLY A 97 -7.43 -12.36 14.33
C GLY A 97 -6.16 -11.91 13.60
N PRO A 98 -6.05 -12.21 12.30
CA PRO A 98 -4.89 -11.89 11.49
C PRO A 98 -4.60 -10.38 11.36
N LEU A 99 -5.55 -9.50 11.64
CA LEU A 99 -5.32 -8.04 11.63
C LEU A 99 -4.31 -7.56 12.68
N PHE A 100 -4.02 -8.36 13.71
CA PHE A 100 -3.06 -8.02 14.76
C PHE A 100 -1.59 -8.26 14.37
N ALA A 101 -1.32 -8.60 13.11
CA ALA A 101 0.04 -8.75 12.57
C ALA A 101 0.60 -7.41 12.05
N ASP A 102 1.93 -7.26 12.01
CA ASP A 102 2.56 -6.04 11.48
C ASP A 102 2.31 -5.88 9.97
N VAL A 103 2.34 -6.97 9.22
CA VAL A 103 2.04 -6.97 7.77
C VAL A 103 0.95 -7.97 7.46
N VAL A 104 -0.16 -7.47 6.91
CA VAL A 104 -1.30 -8.28 6.48
C VAL A 104 -1.44 -8.23 4.97
N LEU A 105 -1.32 -9.38 4.33
CA LEU A 105 -1.65 -9.54 2.91
C LEU A 105 -3.11 -9.98 2.78
N VAL A 106 -3.93 -9.18 2.12
CA VAL A 106 -5.31 -9.56 1.77
C VAL A 106 -5.33 -9.88 0.28
N ASP A 107 -5.35 -11.15 -0.05
CA ASP A 107 -5.37 -11.60 -1.45
C ASP A 107 -6.80 -11.55 -1.99
N GLU A 108 -7.00 -10.98 -3.17
CA GLU A 108 -8.32 -10.89 -3.83
C GLU A 108 -9.38 -10.24 -2.93
N ILE A 109 -9.09 -9.03 -2.42
CA ILE A 109 -9.99 -8.28 -1.53
C ILE A 109 -11.39 -8.11 -2.13
N ASN A 110 -11.48 -8.02 -3.45
CA ASN A 110 -12.73 -7.93 -4.20
C ASN A 110 -13.56 -9.23 -4.15
N ARG A 111 -13.06 -10.35 -3.64
CA ARG A 111 -13.87 -11.57 -3.43
C ARG A 111 -14.49 -11.64 -2.03
N ALA A 112 -14.00 -10.83 -1.08
CA ALA A 112 -14.58 -10.73 0.24
C ALA A 112 -15.92 -10.01 0.21
N GLY A 113 -16.87 -10.43 1.05
CA GLY A 113 -18.17 -9.76 1.15
C GLY A 113 -18.06 -8.30 1.65
N PRO A 114 -19.01 -7.42 1.31
CA PRO A 114 -18.95 -5.98 1.64
C PRO A 114 -18.79 -5.68 3.14
N LYS A 115 -19.34 -6.51 4.03
CA LYS A 115 -19.20 -6.36 5.49
C LYS A 115 -17.76 -6.58 5.94
N THR A 116 -17.09 -7.56 5.37
CA THR A 116 -15.70 -7.90 5.69
C THR A 116 -14.73 -6.89 5.10
N GLN A 117 -14.99 -6.42 3.87
CA GLN A 117 -14.27 -5.27 3.30
C GLN A 117 -14.40 -4.04 4.21
N SER A 118 -15.61 -3.72 4.68
CA SER A 118 -15.85 -2.58 5.57
C SER A 118 -15.09 -2.72 6.89
N ALA A 119 -15.10 -3.90 7.52
CA ALA A 119 -14.38 -4.18 8.76
C ALA A 119 -12.86 -4.04 8.61
N LEU A 120 -12.30 -4.54 7.51
CA LEU A 120 -10.88 -4.37 7.19
C LEU A 120 -10.51 -2.88 7.04
N LEU A 121 -11.34 -2.13 6.31
CA LEU A 121 -11.09 -0.73 6.01
C LEU A 121 -11.27 0.19 7.22
N GLU A 122 -12.17 -0.16 8.13
CA GLU A 122 -12.30 0.48 9.45
C GLU A 122 -11.04 0.26 10.28
N ALA A 123 -10.55 -0.97 10.34
CA ALA A 123 -9.30 -1.30 11.03
C ALA A 123 -8.08 -0.56 10.44
N MET A 124 -8.05 -0.36 9.12
CA MET A 124 -7.04 0.45 8.44
C MET A 124 -7.08 1.93 8.84
N GLU A 125 -8.26 2.54 8.84
CA GLU A 125 -8.41 3.97 9.15
C GLU A 125 -8.15 4.26 10.63
N GLU A 126 -8.77 3.47 11.51
CA GLU A 126 -8.76 3.70 12.97
C GLU A 126 -7.50 3.13 13.65
N ARG A 127 -6.78 2.20 12.99
CA ARG A 127 -5.64 1.47 13.55
C ARG A 127 -5.94 0.75 14.87
N GLN A 128 -7.21 0.44 15.08
CA GLN A 128 -7.73 -0.31 16.20
C GLN A 128 -8.97 -1.08 15.74
N VAL A 129 -9.36 -2.09 16.48
CA VAL A 129 -10.62 -2.82 16.27
C VAL A 129 -11.47 -2.75 17.53
N SER A 130 -12.78 -2.54 17.35
CA SER A 130 -13.75 -2.51 18.44
C SER A 130 -14.41 -3.87 18.61
N VAL A 131 -14.18 -4.53 19.74
CA VAL A 131 -14.77 -5.84 20.07
C VAL A 131 -15.44 -5.74 21.43
N GLU A 132 -16.75 -6.02 21.50
CA GLU A 132 -17.54 -6.01 22.75
C GLU A 132 -17.33 -4.77 23.64
N ARG A 133 -17.29 -3.58 23.00
CA ARG A 133 -17.09 -2.26 23.63
C ARG A 133 -15.68 -1.98 24.14
N ALA A 134 -14.71 -2.86 23.89
CA ALA A 134 -13.30 -2.60 24.11
C ALA A 134 -12.60 -2.28 22.78
N ALA A 135 -11.72 -1.28 22.80
CA ALA A 135 -10.87 -0.94 21.67
C ALA A 135 -9.52 -1.65 21.80
N TRP A 136 -9.16 -2.43 20.79
CA TRP A 136 -7.91 -3.17 20.72
C TRP A 136 -6.99 -2.52 19.69
N GLN A 137 -5.85 -2.00 20.12
CA GLN A 137 -4.88 -1.34 19.25
C GLN A 137 -4.18 -2.35 18.34
N LEU A 138 -4.01 -1.98 17.07
CA LEU A 138 -3.20 -2.74 16.12
C LEU A 138 -1.71 -2.40 16.28
N PRO A 139 -0.79 -3.22 15.74
CA PRO A 139 0.65 -2.94 15.80
C PRO A 139 1.03 -1.55 15.27
N ALA A 140 2.07 -0.95 15.84
CA ALA A 140 2.53 0.39 15.45
C ALA A 140 2.93 0.50 13.97
N ASP A 141 3.40 -0.61 13.40
CA ASP A 141 3.83 -0.73 12.00
C ASP A 141 2.81 -1.52 11.15
N PHE A 142 1.55 -1.60 11.61
CA PHE A 142 0.44 -2.22 10.90
C PHE A 142 0.31 -1.65 9.48
N LEU A 143 0.55 -2.54 8.51
CA LEU A 143 0.48 -2.31 7.08
C LEU A 143 -0.39 -3.39 6.43
N VAL A 144 -1.34 -2.94 5.60
CA VAL A 144 -2.18 -3.83 4.79
C VAL A 144 -1.72 -3.70 3.35
N ILE A 145 -1.46 -4.84 2.73
CA ILE A 145 -1.22 -4.99 1.30
C ILE A 145 -2.42 -5.76 0.76
N ALA A 146 -3.34 -5.08 0.08
CA ALA A 146 -4.50 -5.74 -0.52
C ALA A 146 -4.24 -5.97 -2.01
N THR A 147 -4.57 -7.14 -2.54
CA THR A 147 -4.46 -7.44 -3.97
C THR A 147 -5.84 -7.46 -4.60
N GLN A 148 -5.94 -6.99 -5.83
CA GLN A 148 -7.13 -7.22 -6.67
C GLN A 148 -6.72 -7.45 -8.11
N ASN A 149 -7.45 -8.30 -8.81
CA ASN A 149 -7.28 -8.52 -10.24
C ASN A 149 -8.40 -7.80 -10.99
N PRO A 150 -8.13 -6.68 -11.69
CA PRO A 150 -9.17 -5.89 -12.35
C PRO A 150 -9.82 -6.63 -13.55
N ARG A 151 -9.25 -7.75 -14.00
CA ARG A 151 -9.77 -8.54 -15.13
C ARG A 151 -10.75 -9.64 -14.71
N GLU A 152 -10.94 -9.84 -13.41
CA GLU A 152 -11.77 -10.92 -12.88
C GLU A 152 -13.09 -10.36 -12.35
N PHE A 153 -14.17 -10.61 -13.10
CA PHE A 153 -15.50 -10.03 -12.81
C PHE A 153 -16.45 -11.04 -12.15
N GLU A 154 -16.24 -12.35 -12.32
CA GLU A 154 -17.14 -13.37 -11.78
C GLU A 154 -16.92 -13.60 -10.28
N GLY A 155 -18.01 -13.54 -9.50
CA GLY A 155 -17.97 -13.81 -8.06
C GLY A 155 -17.22 -12.75 -7.25
N THR A 156 -17.18 -11.50 -7.74
CA THR A 156 -16.50 -10.39 -7.07
C THR A 156 -17.47 -9.28 -6.63
N TYR A 157 -17.11 -8.63 -5.54
CA TYR A 157 -17.69 -7.43 -4.96
C TYR A 157 -16.68 -6.28 -5.16
N PRO A 158 -16.85 -5.43 -6.19
CA PRO A 158 -15.93 -4.34 -6.44
C PRO A 158 -15.91 -3.39 -5.24
N LEU A 159 -14.72 -2.91 -4.89
CA LEU A 159 -14.55 -1.89 -3.86
C LEU A 159 -15.17 -0.57 -4.36
N PRO A 160 -16.13 0.01 -3.64
CA PRO A 160 -16.60 1.37 -3.90
C PRO A 160 -15.44 2.37 -3.88
N GLU A 161 -15.61 3.49 -4.55
CA GLU A 161 -14.61 4.57 -4.65
C GLU A 161 -14.22 5.09 -3.27
N SER A 162 -15.20 5.22 -2.37
CA SER A 162 -15.00 5.62 -0.97
C SER A 162 -14.11 4.64 -0.19
N GLN A 163 -14.05 3.38 -0.61
CA GLN A 163 -13.21 2.34 -0.03
C GLN A 163 -11.81 2.34 -0.65
N LEU A 164 -11.71 2.46 -1.98
CA LEU A 164 -10.43 2.62 -2.67
C LEU A 164 -9.64 3.82 -2.17
N ASP A 165 -10.32 4.93 -1.86
CA ASP A 165 -9.70 6.16 -1.35
C ASP A 165 -8.94 5.99 -0.02
N ARG A 166 -9.23 4.93 0.76
CA ARG A 166 -8.51 4.59 2.01
C ARG A 166 -7.15 3.93 1.77
N PHE A 167 -6.90 3.37 0.59
CA PHE A 167 -5.56 2.91 0.23
C PHE A 167 -4.71 4.11 -0.15
N MET A 168 -3.57 4.30 0.52
CA MET A 168 -2.72 5.45 0.25
C MET A 168 -2.10 5.37 -1.15
N LEU A 169 -1.61 4.18 -1.52
CA LEU A 169 -0.92 3.94 -2.79
C LEU A 169 -1.52 2.75 -3.53
N ARG A 170 -1.53 2.84 -4.85
CA ARG A 170 -1.63 1.72 -5.78
C ARG A 170 -0.25 1.37 -6.33
N ILE A 171 0.04 0.08 -6.39
CA ILE A 171 1.16 -0.50 -7.14
C ILE A 171 0.56 -1.36 -8.25
N ASP A 172 0.91 -1.04 -9.49
CA ASP A 172 0.59 -1.86 -10.65
C ASP A 172 1.74 -2.84 -10.90
N MET A 173 1.46 -4.15 -10.86
CA MET A 173 2.42 -5.22 -11.09
C MET A 173 2.05 -5.99 -12.35
N ASP A 174 2.80 -5.72 -13.42
CA ASP A 174 2.76 -6.49 -14.66
C ASP A 174 3.85 -7.57 -14.67
N TYR A 175 3.80 -8.44 -15.69
CA TYR A 175 4.85 -9.43 -15.90
C TYR A 175 6.21 -8.73 -16.01
N PRO A 176 7.25 -9.26 -15.34
CA PRO A 176 8.57 -8.69 -15.40
C PRO A 176 9.13 -8.72 -16.83
N ALA A 177 10.10 -7.85 -17.11
CA ALA A 177 10.87 -7.95 -18.34
C ALA A 177 11.52 -9.34 -18.46
N ARG A 178 11.75 -9.79 -19.69
CA ARG A 178 12.25 -11.14 -19.98
C ARG A 178 13.50 -11.50 -19.19
N GLU A 179 14.41 -10.55 -19.00
CA GLU A 179 15.65 -10.76 -18.23
C GLU A 179 15.35 -11.04 -16.76
N ALA A 180 14.49 -10.22 -16.14
CA ALA A 180 14.07 -10.41 -14.75
C ALA A 180 13.21 -11.68 -14.58
N GLU A 181 12.39 -12.03 -15.56
CA GLU A 181 11.62 -13.28 -15.55
C GLU A 181 12.54 -14.51 -15.64
N ALA A 182 13.57 -14.46 -16.49
CA ALA A 182 14.57 -15.51 -16.59
C ALA A 182 15.31 -15.71 -15.25
N ASP A 183 15.68 -14.63 -14.56
CA ASP A 183 16.30 -14.71 -13.24
C ASP A 183 15.35 -15.32 -12.19
N ILE A 184 14.06 -14.97 -12.25
CA ILE A 184 13.03 -15.56 -11.36
C ILE A 184 12.94 -17.07 -11.62
N LEU A 185 12.87 -17.50 -12.88
CA LEU A 185 12.81 -18.91 -13.25
C LEU A 185 14.10 -19.66 -12.87
N ALA A 186 15.27 -19.05 -13.04
CA ALA A 186 16.54 -19.66 -12.64
C ALA A 186 16.62 -19.83 -11.11
N ARG A 187 16.11 -18.86 -10.36
CA ARG A 187 16.17 -18.84 -8.89
C ARG A 187 15.10 -19.70 -8.23
N TYR A 188 13.89 -19.74 -8.78
CA TYR A 188 12.72 -20.38 -8.18
C TYR A 188 12.17 -21.58 -8.96
N GLY A 189 12.72 -21.88 -10.15
CA GLY A 189 12.32 -23.03 -10.96
C GLY A 189 12.93 -24.36 -10.51
N GLY A 190 13.82 -24.35 -9.51
CA GLY A 190 14.35 -25.56 -8.89
C GLY A 190 13.31 -26.28 -8.00
N VAL A 191 13.49 -27.58 -7.82
CA VAL A 191 12.59 -28.45 -7.01
C VAL A 191 12.73 -28.20 -5.49
N LEU A 192 13.81 -27.54 -5.05
CA LEU A 192 14.10 -27.24 -3.64
C LEU A 192 13.77 -25.77 -3.31
N ALA A 193 13.25 -25.55 -2.09
CA ALA A 193 12.55 -24.35 -1.63
C ALA A 193 13.42 -23.07 -1.47
N ALA A 194 13.93 -22.53 -2.58
CA ALA A 194 14.75 -21.30 -2.60
C ALA A 194 14.08 -20.08 -1.92
N GLY A 195 12.74 -20.04 -1.87
CA GLY A 195 12.00 -18.95 -1.23
C GLY A 195 12.05 -18.93 0.29
N GLN A 196 12.06 -20.09 0.95
CA GLN A 196 12.11 -20.14 2.42
C GLN A 196 13.52 -19.86 2.95
N GLU A 197 14.55 -20.37 2.26
CA GLU A 197 15.94 -20.09 2.60
C GLU A 197 16.27 -18.60 2.48
N ALA A 198 15.76 -17.93 1.43
CA ALA A 198 15.96 -16.49 1.24
C ALA A 198 15.32 -15.65 2.34
N LEU A 199 14.14 -16.04 2.86
CA LEU A 199 13.50 -15.36 3.98
C LEU A 199 14.31 -15.49 5.29
N GLY A 200 14.95 -16.64 5.52
CA GLY A 200 15.80 -16.87 6.70
C GLY A 200 17.08 -16.02 6.75
N GLN A 201 17.46 -15.41 5.63
CA GLN A 201 18.64 -14.55 5.51
C GLN A 201 18.33 -13.05 5.65
N ILE A 202 17.06 -12.70 5.83
CA ILE A 202 16.65 -11.31 6.00
C ILE A 202 17.12 -10.79 7.35
N THR A 203 17.81 -9.66 7.32
CA THR A 203 18.20 -8.96 8.56
C THR A 203 17.03 -8.12 9.06
N VAL A 204 16.67 -8.29 10.32
CA VAL A 204 15.64 -7.47 10.98
C VAL A 204 16.14 -6.02 11.11
N LEU A 205 15.33 -5.09 10.61
CA LEU A 205 15.46 -3.66 10.76
C LEU A 205 15.12 -3.28 12.20
N GLY A 206 15.90 -2.38 12.80
CA GLY A 206 15.54 -1.83 14.10
C GLY A 206 14.27 -1.00 14.01
N ARG A 207 13.24 -1.30 14.81
CA ARG A 207 11.99 -0.50 14.87
C ARG A 207 12.24 0.99 15.13
N ALA A 208 13.32 1.32 15.82
CA ALA A 208 13.77 2.70 16.04
C ALA A 208 14.00 3.46 14.72
N LEU A 209 14.59 2.80 13.70
CA LEU A 209 14.88 3.41 12.41
C LEU A 209 13.61 3.90 11.69
N ILE A 210 12.50 3.16 11.82
CA ILE A 210 11.21 3.55 11.23
C ILE A 210 10.67 4.79 11.95
N GLY A 211 10.79 4.82 13.29
CA GLY A 211 10.40 5.99 14.09
C GLY A 211 11.24 7.22 13.76
N GLU A 212 12.55 7.06 13.60
CA GLU A 212 13.48 8.11 13.20
C GLU A 212 13.17 8.62 11.79
N ALA A 213 12.96 7.74 10.81
CA ALA A 213 12.56 8.10 9.45
C ALA A 213 11.24 8.90 9.42
N ARG A 214 10.24 8.49 10.23
CA ARG A 214 8.98 9.23 10.38
C ARG A 214 9.22 10.64 10.95
N ALA A 215 9.99 10.74 12.02
CA ALA A 215 10.30 12.03 12.67
C ALA A 215 11.15 12.95 11.78
N GLU A 216 11.99 12.39 10.93
CA GLU A 216 12.81 13.09 9.94
C GLU A 216 11.95 13.66 8.83
N VAL A 217 11.07 12.85 8.23
CA VAL A 217 10.16 13.31 7.17
C VAL A 217 9.23 14.41 7.65
N GLU A 218 8.72 14.37 8.88
CA GLU A 218 7.86 15.43 9.40
C GLU A 218 8.53 16.81 9.46
N LYS A 219 9.87 16.86 9.47
CA LYS A 219 10.63 18.13 9.45
C LYS A 219 10.85 18.69 8.05
N ILE A 220 10.59 17.90 7.00
CA ILE A 220 10.80 18.33 5.61
C ILE A 220 9.81 19.45 5.28
N HIS A 221 10.36 20.56 4.79
CA HIS A 221 9.58 21.75 4.52
C HIS A 221 8.70 21.58 3.28
N VAL A 222 7.44 22.01 3.39
CA VAL A 222 6.51 22.12 2.27
C VAL A 222 6.18 23.59 2.09
N ALA A 223 6.62 24.18 0.99
CA ALA A 223 6.32 25.58 0.67
C ALA A 223 4.84 25.75 0.31
N GLY A 224 4.29 26.94 0.58
CA GLY A 224 2.90 27.26 0.24
C GLY A 224 2.58 27.08 -1.26
N ALA A 225 3.54 27.36 -2.13
CA ALA A 225 3.40 27.14 -3.57
C ALA A 225 3.20 25.66 -3.95
N LEU A 226 3.80 24.72 -3.21
CA LEU A 226 3.58 23.29 -3.42
C LEU A 226 2.20 22.84 -2.90
N LEU A 227 1.71 23.45 -1.82
CA LEU A 227 0.34 23.23 -1.37
C LEU A 227 -0.66 23.69 -2.44
N SER A 228 -0.45 24.88 -3.02
CA SER A 228 -1.25 25.37 -4.15
C SER A 228 -1.17 24.42 -5.33
N TYR A 229 0.01 23.94 -5.72
CA TYR A 229 0.16 22.97 -6.82
C TYR A 229 -0.65 21.68 -6.60
N VAL A 230 -0.63 21.12 -5.39
CA VAL A 230 -1.44 19.94 -5.05
C VAL A 230 -2.95 20.23 -5.09
N LEU A 231 -3.36 21.43 -4.68
CA LEU A 231 -4.76 21.87 -4.79
C LEU A 231 -5.17 22.07 -6.24
N ASP A 232 -4.29 22.63 -7.08
CA ASP A 232 -4.53 22.83 -8.51
C ASP A 232 -4.68 21.49 -9.22
N LEU A 233 -3.82 20.50 -8.92
CA LEU A 233 -3.97 19.12 -9.41
C LEU A 233 -5.32 18.50 -8.98
N ALA A 234 -5.69 18.69 -7.71
CA ALA A 234 -6.95 18.17 -7.20
C ALA A 234 -8.15 18.85 -7.89
N HIS A 235 -8.11 20.16 -8.10
CA HIS A 235 -9.15 20.91 -8.78
C HIS A 235 -9.27 20.52 -10.26
N ALA A 236 -8.14 20.50 -10.98
CA ALA A 236 -8.07 20.06 -12.36
C ALA A 236 -8.64 18.65 -12.54
N SER A 237 -8.35 17.72 -11.62
CA SER A 237 -8.93 16.37 -11.67
C SER A 237 -10.45 16.34 -11.44
N ARG A 238 -11.02 17.29 -10.68
CA ARG A 238 -12.47 17.36 -10.41
C ARG A 238 -13.25 17.98 -11.56
N GLU A 239 -12.60 18.82 -12.35
CA GLU A 239 -13.18 19.47 -13.52
C GLU A 239 -12.83 18.76 -14.85
N HIS A 240 -12.04 17.69 -14.78
CA HIS A 240 -11.57 16.98 -15.96
C HIS A 240 -12.73 16.26 -16.67
N ALA A 241 -12.94 16.56 -17.95
CA ALA A 241 -14.09 16.08 -18.72
C ALA A 241 -14.20 14.55 -18.84
N ARG A 242 -13.07 13.82 -18.70
CA ARG A 242 -13.03 12.35 -18.75
C ARG A 242 -13.24 11.68 -17.39
N LEU A 243 -13.51 12.45 -16.32
CA LEU A 243 -13.70 11.93 -14.97
C LEU A 243 -15.12 12.19 -14.47
N THR A 244 -15.75 11.16 -13.92
CA THR A 244 -16.97 11.27 -13.12
C THR A 244 -16.64 11.61 -11.66
N LEU A 245 -15.47 11.18 -11.17
CA LEU A 245 -14.98 11.51 -9.84
C LEU A 245 -13.48 11.84 -9.91
N GLY A 246 -13.13 13.04 -9.44
CA GLY A 246 -11.75 13.51 -9.31
C GLY A 246 -11.13 13.20 -7.94
N LEU A 247 -9.93 13.74 -7.71
CA LEU A 247 -9.17 13.50 -6.49
C LEU A 247 -9.88 14.06 -5.25
N SER A 248 -10.12 13.19 -4.27
CA SER A 248 -10.69 13.55 -2.97
C SER A 248 -9.73 14.43 -2.15
N THR A 249 -10.24 15.08 -1.10
CA THR A 249 -9.37 15.81 -0.14
C THR A 249 -8.42 14.85 0.59
N ARG A 250 -8.85 13.61 0.88
CA ARG A 250 -7.96 12.57 1.42
C ARG A 250 -6.85 12.23 0.44
N GLY A 251 -7.17 12.11 -0.84
CA GLY A 251 -6.20 11.88 -1.92
C GLY A 251 -5.18 13.01 -2.05
N ALA A 252 -5.62 14.27 -1.99
CA ALA A 252 -4.72 15.43 -1.99
C ALA A 252 -3.78 15.44 -0.77
N LEU A 253 -4.30 15.09 0.42
CA LEU A 253 -3.49 14.96 1.63
C LEU A 253 -2.49 13.80 1.52
N ALA A 254 -2.92 12.66 0.97
CA ALA A 254 -2.05 11.52 0.71
C ALA A 254 -0.94 11.89 -0.29
N LEU A 255 -1.25 12.66 -1.32
CA LEU A 255 -0.28 13.13 -2.32
C LEU A 255 0.79 14.02 -1.68
N LEU A 256 0.37 14.98 -0.84
CA LEU A 256 1.29 15.85 -0.12
C LEU A 256 2.20 15.06 0.84
N LYS A 257 1.63 14.11 1.60
CA LYS A 257 2.39 13.24 2.50
C LYS A 257 3.39 12.37 1.74
N ALA A 258 2.95 11.73 0.66
CA ALA A 258 3.79 10.89 -0.18
C ALA A 258 4.93 11.70 -0.81
N GLY A 259 4.66 12.90 -1.32
CA GLY A 259 5.68 13.78 -1.88
C GLY A 259 6.69 14.25 -0.84
N ARG A 260 6.25 14.51 0.40
CA ARG A 260 7.17 14.80 1.51
C ARG A 260 8.12 13.64 1.78
N ILE A 261 7.61 12.41 1.76
CA ILE A 261 8.43 11.21 1.95
C ILE A 261 9.38 11.02 0.76
N ALA A 262 8.91 11.22 -0.48
CA ALA A 262 9.74 11.15 -1.68
C ALA A 262 10.90 12.16 -1.65
N ALA A 263 10.64 13.40 -1.19
CA ALA A 263 11.69 14.39 -0.94
C ALA A 263 12.75 13.88 0.05
N GLY A 264 12.32 13.20 1.12
CA GLY A 264 13.21 12.57 2.09
C GLY A 264 14.04 11.45 1.48
N LEU A 265 13.43 10.57 0.68
CA LEU A 265 14.11 9.49 -0.05
C LEU A 265 15.14 10.04 -1.05
N ARG A 266 14.85 11.18 -1.69
CA ARG A 266 15.81 11.92 -2.52
C ARG A 266 16.95 12.56 -1.72
N GLY A 267 16.83 12.66 -0.40
CA GLY A 267 17.80 13.33 0.48
C GLY A 267 17.60 14.84 0.61
N GLY A 268 16.45 15.35 0.19
CA GLY A 268 16.08 16.75 0.27
C GLY A 268 15.48 17.16 1.61
N ASP A 269 15.65 18.44 1.96
CA ASP A 269 15.07 19.06 3.15
C ASP A 269 13.76 19.83 2.86
N PHE A 270 13.36 19.87 1.59
CA PHE A 270 12.13 20.48 1.10
C PHE A 270 11.55 19.70 -0.08
N VAL A 271 10.24 19.79 -0.24
CA VAL A 271 9.49 19.15 -1.33
C VAL A 271 9.59 19.96 -2.62
N THR A 272 9.90 19.29 -3.73
CA THR A 272 9.88 19.84 -5.08
C THR A 272 8.67 19.34 -5.87
N PRO A 273 8.32 19.98 -7.00
CA PRO A 273 7.25 19.48 -7.87
C PRO A 273 7.54 18.07 -8.39
N ASP A 274 8.81 17.72 -8.61
CA ASP A 274 9.19 16.38 -9.08
C ASP A 274 8.90 15.30 -8.04
N ASP A 275 9.05 15.59 -6.74
CA ASP A 275 8.69 14.65 -5.67
C ASP A 275 7.18 14.34 -5.67
N ILE A 276 6.34 15.34 -5.97
CA ILE A 276 4.90 15.17 -6.09
C ILE A 276 4.56 14.35 -7.34
N LYS A 277 5.20 14.66 -8.48
CA LYS A 277 5.00 13.96 -9.75
C LYS A 277 5.41 12.49 -9.66
N GLU A 278 6.49 12.19 -8.96
CA GLU A 278 7.00 10.83 -8.76
C GLU A 278 5.94 9.91 -8.16
N VAL A 279 5.22 10.38 -7.14
CA VAL A 279 4.23 9.58 -6.40
C VAL A 279 2.79 9.77 -6.89
N ALA A 280 2.55 10.76 -7.76
CA ALA A 280 1.21 11.17 -8.17
C ALA A 280 0.42 10.03 -8.80
N VAL A 281 1.03 9.23 -9.68
CA VAL A 281 0.35 8.08 -10.31
C VAL A 281 -0.10 7.07 -9.26
N SER A 282 0.81 6.64 -8.37
CA SER A 282 0.50 5.69 -7.31
C SER A 282 -0.53 6.21 -6.31
N VAL A 283 -0.61 7.52 -6.09
CA VAL A 283 -1.61 8.08 -5.17
C VAL A 283 -2.94 8.33 -5.88
N MET A 284 -2.94 8.90 -7.08
CA MET A 284 -4.15 9.43 -7.68
C MET A 284 -4.94 8.36 -8.45
N ALA A 285 -4.28 7.46 -9.17
CA ALA A 285 -4.93 6.69 -10.22
C ALA A 285 -6.14 5.86 -9.73
N HIS A 286 -6.02 5.13 -8.62
CA HIS A 286 -7.12 4.33 -8.06
C HIS A 286 -8.22 5.15 -7.36
N ARG A 287 -8.06 6.48 -7.28
CA ARG A 287 -9.04 7.41 -6.70
C ARG A 287 -9.88 8.12 -7.75
N LEU A 288 -9.52 7.99 -9.03
CA LEU A 288 -10.21 8.62 -10.14
C LEU A 288 -11.21 7.63 -10.74
N VAL A 289 -12.40 8.12 -11.08
CA VAL A 289 -13.39 7.34 -11.83
C VAL A 289 -13.55 7.95 -13.21
N LEU A 290 -13.23 7.16 -14.23
CA LEU A 290 -13.41 7.53 -15.62
C LEU A 290 -14.89 7.61 -15.98
N THR A 291 -15.24 8.50 -16.91
CA THR A 291 -16.56 8.46 -17.55
C THR A 291 -16.69 7.19 -18.42
N PRO A 292 -17.92 6.68 -18.63
CA PRO A 292 -18.14 5.53 -19.51
C PRO A 292 -17.56 5.73 -20.92
N GLU A 293 -17.66 6.95 -21.46
CA GLU A 293 -17.14 7.30 -22.77
C GLU A 293 -15.61 7.19 -22.83
N ALA A 294 -14.92 7.74 -21.82
CA ALA A 294 -13.46 7.66 -21.75
C ALA A 294 -12.96 6.22 -21.59
N ALA A 295 -13.66 5.41 -20.80
CA ALA A 295 -13.34 3.99 -20.65
C ALA A 295 -13.52 3.22 -21.97
N LEU A 296 -14.56 3.54 -22.76
CA LEU A 296 -14.79 2.94 -24.09
C LEU A 296 -13.74 3.36 -25.12
N GLU A 297 -13.20 4.58 -25.01
CA GLU A 297 -12.08 5.07 -25.82
C GLU A 297 -10.74 4.41 -25.46
N GLY A 298 -10.70 3.57 -24.42
CA GLY A 298 -9.49 2.90 -23.95
C GLY A 298 -8.57 3.79 -23.12
N VAL A 299 -9.04 4.96 -22.68
CA VAL A 299 -8.31 5.83 -21.76
C VAL A 299 -8.17 5.14 -20.41
N THR A 300 -6.99 5.19 -19.81
CA THR A 300 -6.75 4.65 -18.47
C THR A 300 -6.67 5.75 -17.42
N ASP A 301 -6.84 5.38 -16.15
CA ASP A 301 -6.62 6.29 -15.03
C ASP A 301 -5.17 6.81 -14.98
N LEU A 302 -4.21 5.97 -15.38
CA LEU A 302 -2.80 6.33 -15.55
C LEU A 302 -2.62 7.46 -16.57
N ASP A 303 -3.26 7.34 -17.74
CA ASP A 303 -3.17 8.35 -18.80
C ASP A 303 -3.72 9.70 -18.32
N VAL A 304 -4.84 9.69 -17.60
CA VAL A 304 -5.45 10.92 -17.07
C VAL A 304 -4.53 11.57 -16.04
N VAL A 305 -3.95 10.81 -15.11
CA VAL A 305 -3.01 11.37 -14.13
C VAL A 305 -1.79 11.96 -14.83
N GLN A 306 -1.21 11.27 -15.81
CA GLN A 306 -0.07 11.78 -16.57
C GLN A 306 -0.42 13.06 -17.34
N GLY A 307 -1.61 13.12 -17.94
CA GLY A 307 -2.14 14.33 -18.57
C GLY A 307 -2.22 15.50 -17.59
N LEU A 308 -2.87 15.29 -16.44
CA LEU A 308 -2.99 16.30 -15.37
C LEU A 308 -1.63 16.83 -14.91
N LEU A 309 -0.63 15.96 -14.72
CA LEU A 309 0.72 16.36 -14.31
C LEU A 309 1.47 17.17 -15.39
N SER A 310 1.14 16.94 -16.66
CA SER A 310 1.75 17.67 -17.79
C SER A 310 1.10 19.04 -18.01
N GLU A 311 -0.21 19.15 -17.81
CA GLU A 311 -1.00 20.35 -18.07
C GLU A 311 -1.01 21.33 -16.90
N THR A 312 -0.94 20.83 -15.67
CA THR A 312 -0.96 21.69 -14.47
C THR A 312 0.37 22.42 -14.31
N PRO A 313 0.39 23.77 -14.35
CA PRO A 313 1.62 24.54 -14.22
C PRO A 313 2.35 24.25 -12.91
N VAL A 314 3.64 23.96 -12.99
CA VAL A 314 4.47 23.84 -11.78
C VAL A 314 4.78 25.23 -11.21
N PRO A 315 4.81 25.39 -9.88
CA PRO A 315 5.20 26.64 -9.26
C PRO A 315 6.65 26.98 -9.62
N ARG A 316 6.92 28.28 -9.85
CA ARG A 316 8.26 28.81 -10.13
C ARG A 316 9.06 29.04 -8.86
#